data_AF-A0A178B1E1-F1
#
_entry.id   AF-A0A178B1E1-F1
#
_cell.length_a   1.000
_cell.length_b   1.000
_cell.length_c   1.000
_cell.angle_alpha   90.00
_cell.angle_beta   90.00
_cell.angle_gamma   90.00
#
_symmetry.space_group_name_H-M   'P 1'
#
loop_
_entity.id
_entity.type
_entity.pdbx_description
1 polymer ?
#
loop_
_entity_poly.entity_id
_entity_poly.type
_entity_poly.pdbx_seq_one_letter_code
_entity_poly.pdbx_strand_id
1 'polypeptide(L)'
;MPQHPHHISSFTPPPWLIIIDAQDQTPEHPSRMDFEKIKALCTTDFQHSWGHNYAIKLNPRLQGTCSFSDFSGHLATIMPSLESRDTTVTGIIVDEAKKRVVLRISFWM
;
A
#
# COMPACT_ATOMS: atom_id res chain seq x y z
N MET A 1 24.57 -40.61 -17.15
CA MET A 1 23.27 -39.90 -17.15
C MET A 1 23.51 -38.50 -16.62
N PRO A 2 23.37 -37.44 -17.44
CA PRO A 2 23.59 -36.08 -16.95
C PRO A 2 22.34 -35.59 -16.21
N GLN A 3 22.54 -35.07 -15.00
CA GLN A 3 21.49 -34.45 -14.20
C GLN A 3 21.17 -33.06 -14.78
N HIS A 4 19.91 -32.84 -15.14
CA HIS A 4 19.41 -31.52 -15.52
C HIS A 4 19.42 -30.59 -14.30
N PRO A 5 19.99 -29.37 -14.38
CA PRO A 5 19.90 -28.40 -13.31
C PRO A 5 18.49 -27.82 -13.30
N HIS A 6 17.79 -27.96 -12.17
CA HIS A 6 16.56 -27.24 -11.89
C HIS A 6 16.86 -25.73 -11.88
N HIS A 7 16.44 -25.04 -12.93
CA HIS A 7 16.35 -23.59 -12.96
C HIS A 7 15.34 -23.15 -11.89
N ILE A 8 15.83 -22.79 -10.70
CA ILE A 8 15.04 -22.03 -9.74
C ILE A 8 14.91 -20.64 -10.35
N SER A 9 13.77 -20.35 -10.99
CA SER A 9 13.48 -18.99 -11.42
C SER A 9 13.47 -18.11 -10.17
N SER A 10 14.31 -17.09 -10.14
CA SER A 10 14.26 -16.04 -9.13
C SER A 10 12.84 -15.46 -9.09
N PHE A 11 12.06 -15.81 -8.08
CA PHE A 11 10.73 -15.26 -7.87
C PHE A 11 10.90 -13.83 -7.39
N THR A 12 10.89 -12.88 -8.33
CA THR A 12 10.73 -11.47 -7.99
C THR A 12 9.26 -11.28 -7.60
N PRO A 13 8.95 -10.91 -6.35
CA PRO A 13 7.57 -10.68 -5.96
C PRO A 13 6.98 -9.55 -6.81
N PRO A 14 5.71 -9.65 -7.24
CA PRO A 14 5.08 -8.60 -8.00
C PRO A 14 5.04 -7.28 -7.20
N PRO A 15 5.11 -6.12 -7.88
CA PRO A 15 5.27 -4.81 -7.22
C PRO A 15 4.26 -4.49 -6.12
N TRP A 16 3.03 -5.02 -6.24
CA TRP A 16 1.98 -4.79 -5.25
C TRP A 16 2.24 -5.50 -3.91
N LEU A 17 2.93 -6.66 -3.89
CA LEU A 17 3.35 -7.30 -2.64
C LEU A 17 4.40 -6.45 -1.92
N ILE A 18 5.29 -5.81 -2.68
CA ILE A 18 6.35 -4.96 -2.13
C ILE A 18 5.75 -3.68 -1.52
N ILE A 19 4.69 -3.13 -2.12
CA ILE A 19 3.96 -1.98 -1.55
C ILE A 19 3.25 -2.36 -0.25
N ILE A 20 2.61 -3.53 -0.18
CA ILE A 20 1.96 -4.01 1.05
C ILE A 20 3.00 -4.19 2.15
N ASP A 21 4.12 -4.83 1.83
CA ASP A 21 5.25 -5.02 2.74
C ASP A 21 5.88 -3.70 3.19
N ALA A 22 5.98 -2.70 2.30
CA ALA A 22 6.46 -1.36 2.66
C ALA A 22 5.47 -0.57 3.55
N GLN A 23 4.18 -0.93 3.50
CA GLN A 23 3.14 -0.39 4.36
C GLN A 23 2.98 -1.18 5.67
N ASP A 24 3.71 -2.28 5.85
CA ASP A 24 3.66 -3.07 7.07
C ASP A 24 4.19 -2.25 8.25
N GLN A 25 3.46 -2.29 9.36
CA GLN A 25 3.74 -1.44 10.53
C GLN A 25 4.82 -2.05 11.42
N THR A 26 6.04 -2.17 10.90
CA THR A 26 7.15 -2.82 11.63
C THR A 26 7.49 -2.01 12.89
N PRO A 27 7.52 -2.64 14.08
CA PRO A 27 7.81 -1.96 15.35
C PRO A 27 9.19 -1.28 15.39
N GLU A 28 10.09 -1.71 14.52
CA GLU A 28 11.50 -1.32 14.44
C GLU A 28 11.70 0.03 13.72
N HIS A 29 10.72 0.48 12.92
CA HIS A 29 10.80 1.76 12.23
C HIS A 29 10.24 2.91 13.09
N PRO A 30 10.95 4.04 13.27
CA PRO A 30 10.47 5.19 14.06
C PRO A 30 9.18 5.81 13.52
N SER A 31 9.07 5.86 12.19
CA SER A 31 7.87 6.28 11.46
C SER A 31 6.82 5.18 11.35
N ARG A 32 7.15 3.96 11.78
CA ARG A 32 6.38 2.70 11.69
C ARG A 32 6.02 2.26 10.28
N MET A 33 6.13 3.13 9.29
CA MET A 33 5.99 2.86 7.87
C MET A 33 7.25 3.35 7.15
N ASP A 34 7.76 2.56 6.20
CA ASP A 34 8.93 2.93 5.41
C ASP A 34 8.53 3.81 4.21
N PHE A 35 8.33 5.09 4.49
CA PHE A 35 7.95 6.07 3.47
C PHE A 35 8.97 6.18 2.33
N GLU A 36 10.26 5.92 2.57
CA GLU A 36 11.27 5.95 1.51
C GLU A 36 11.14 4.74 0.58
N LYS A 37 10.86 3.55 1.12
CA LYS A 37 10.55 2.36 0.32
C LYS A 37 9.27 2.52 -0.48
N ILE A 38 8.21 3.11 0.10
CA ILE A 38 6.99 3.42 -0.66
C ILE A 38 7.29 4.42 -1.77
N LYS A 39 8.05 5.49 -1.48
CA LYS A 39 8.43 6.50 -2.47
C LYS A 39 9.21 5.89 -3.64
N ALA A 40 10.12 4.96 -3.37
CA ALA A 40 10.88 4.25 -4.41
C ALA A 40 10.01 3.36 -5.31
N LEU A 41 8.84 2.94 -4.84
CA LEU A 41 7.87 2.14 -5.60
C LEU A 41 6.86 3.02 -6.37
N CYS A 42 6.73 4.29 -6.00
CA CYS A 42 5.85 5.25 -6.64
C CYS A 42 6.53 5.92 -7.85
N THR A 43 5.75 6.20 -8.89
CA THR A 43 6.20 7.03 -10.01
C THR A 43 6.24 8.51 -9.61
N THR A 44 6.95 9.33 -10.37
CA THR A 44 7.05 10.79 -10.10
C THR A 44 5.72 11.52 -10.21
N ASP A 45 4.77 10.96 -10.97
CA ASP A 45 3.40 11.44 -11.17
C ASP A 45 2.39 10.73 -10.26
N PHE A 46 2.85 10.08 -9.19
CA PHE A 46 2.00 9.39 -8.25
C PHE A 46 0.90 10.31 -7.69
N GLN A 47 -0.31 9.75 -7.65
CA GLN A 47 -1.49 10.39 -7.15
C GLN A 47 -2.19 9.45 -6.16
N HIS A 48 -2.52 9.98 -4.98
CA HIS A 48 -3.31 9.27 -3.99
C HIS A 48 -4.65 9.96 -3.79
N SER A 49 -5.73 9.19 -3.76
CA SER A 49 -7.05 9.70 -3.43
C SER A 49 -7.62 8.95 -2.24
N TRP A 50 -8.16 9.69 -1.26
CA TRP A 50 -8.95 9.12 -0.18
C TRP A 50 -10.40 9.57 -0.30
N GLY A 51 -11.29 8.75 0.24
CA GLY A 51 -12.61 9.23 0.62
C GLY A 51 -13.44 8.10 1.19
N HIS A 52 -14.00 8.35 2.38
CA HIS A 52 -14.94 7.41 2.94
C HIS A 52 -16.15 7.33 2.01
N ASN A 53 -16.53 6.13 1.56
CA ASN A 53 -17.58 5.94 0.55
C ASN A 53 -18.86 6.71 0.88
N TYR A 54 -19.25 6.75 2.16
CA TYR A 54 -20.41 7.52 2.61
C TYR A 54 -20.17 9.03 2.56
N ALA A 55 -18.98 9.51 2.95
CA ALA A 55 -18.66 10.93 2.96
C ALA A 55 -18.51 11.50 1.53
N ILE A 56 -17.87 10.78 0.61
CA ILE A 56 -17.79 11.19 -0.81
C ILE A 56 -19.20 11.24 -1.41
N LYS A 57 -20.05 10.24 -1.11
CA LYS A 57 -21.44 10.23 -1.63
C LYS A 57 -22.23 11.46 -1.19
N LEU A 58 -22.03 11.94 0.04
CA LEU A 58 -22.69 13.12 0.58
C LEU A 58 -22.08 14.43 0.08
N ASN A 59 -20.77 14.46 -0.12
CA ASN A 59 -20.06 15.62 -0.65
C ASN A 59 -18.90 15.17 -1.56
N PRO A 60 -19.13 15.14 -2.88
CA PRO A 60 -18.11 14.73 -3.86
C PRO A 60 -16.82 15.56 -3.80
N ARG A 61 -16.84 16.75 -3.21
CA ARG A 61 -15.64 17.59 -3.04
C ARG A 61 -14.66 17.06 -1.98
N LEU A 62 -15.09 16.09 -1.16
CA LEU A 62 -14.20 15.37 -0.25
C LEU A 62 -13.32 14.35 -0.98
N GLN A 63 -13.56 14.15 -2.27
CA GLN A 63 -12.69 13.40 -3.15
C GLN A 63 -11.50 14.30 -3.53
N GLY A 64 -10.39 14.13 -2.82
CA GLY A 64 -9.14 14.82 -3.11
C GLY A 64 -8.14 13.88 -3.78
N THR A 65 -7.32 14.42 -4.67
CA THR A 65 -6.10 13.76 -5.13
C THR A 65 -4.91 14.55 -4.62
N CYS A 66 -3.98 13.87 -3.95
CA CYS A 66 -2.80 14.50 -3.37
C CYS A 66 -1.51 13.86 -3.89
N SER A 67 -0.43 14.64 -3.81
CA SER A 67 0.91 14.20 -4.18
C SER A 67 1.47 13.20 -3.15
N PHE A 68 2.58 12.54 -3.47
CA PHE A 68 3.25 11.66 -2.50
C PHE A 68 3.64 12.37 -1.20
N SER A 69 4.14 13.62 -1.28
CA SER A 69 4.51 14.37 -0.07
C SER A 69 3.29 14.66 0.81
N ASP A 70 2.17 15.04 0.21
CA ASP A 70 0.93 15.31 0.93
C ASP A 70 0.35 14.02 1.55
N PHE A 71 0.42 12.91 0.82
CA PHE A 71 0.04 11.58 1.29
C PHE A 71 0.88 11.16 2.51
N SER A 72 2.21 11.23 2.41
CA SER A 72 3.11 10.84 3.51
C SER A 72 2.94 11.73 4.74
N GLY A 73 2.75 13.04 4.55
CA GLY A 73 2.44 13.98 5.63
C GLY A 73 1.11 13.68 6.30
N HIS A 74 0.07 13.37 5.53
CA HIS A 74 -1.21 12.94 6.07
C HIS A 74 -1.06 11.67 6.92
N LEU A 75 -0.41 10.64 6.38
CA LEU A 75 -0.18 9.39 7.11
C LEU A 75 0.59 9.64 8.42
N ALA A 76 1.67 10.41 8.38
CA ALA A 76 2.47 10.74 9.57
C ALA A 76 1.63 11.40 10.69
N THR A 77 0.58 12.15 10.36
CA THR A 77 -0.31 12.77 11.35
C THR A 77 -1.35 11.82 11.95
N ILE A 78 -1.81 10.83 11.19
CA ILE A 78 -2.82 9.88 11.65
C ILE A 78 -2.22 8.65 12.36
N MET A 79 -0.99 8.25 12.03
CA MET A 79 -0.33 7.06 12.59
C MET A 79 -0.26 7.04 14.13
N PRO A 80 0.01 8.16 14.84
CA PRO A 80 0.03 8.16 16.31
C PRO A 80 -1.33 7.88 16.96
N SER A 81 -2.42 8.14 16.23
CA SER A 81 -3.80 8.07 16.74
C SER A 81 -4.48 6.73 16.47
N LEU A 82 -3.80 5.78 15.82
CA LEU A 82 -4.35 4.45 15.56
C LEU A 82 -4.27 3.57 16.82
N GLU A 83 -5.42 3.05 17.25
CA GLU A 83 -5.55 2.15 18.41
C GLU A 83 -4.91 0.79 18.13
N SER A 84 -5.27 0.16 16.99
CA SER A 84 -4.57 -1.03 16.51
C SER A 84 -3.63 -0.72 15.35
N ARG A 85 -2.53 -1.45 15.35
CA ARG A 85 -1.44 -1.39 14.37
C ARG A 85 -1.51 -2.56 13.40
N ASP A 86 -2.41 -3.51 13.67
CA ASP A 86 -2.58 -4.72 12.89
C ASP A 86 -3.49 -4.46 11.71
N THR A 87 -2.90 -4.58 10.52
CA THR A 87 -3.61 -4.48 9.26
C THR A 87 -3.70 -5.87 8.65
N THR A 88 -4.93 -6.39 8.51
CA THR A 88 -5.16 -7.70 7.91
C THR A 88 -5.68 -7.54 6.49
N VAL A 89 -4.95 -8.06 5.51
CA VAL A 89 -5.45 -8.20 4.14
C VAL A 89 -6.41 -9.39 4.09
N THR A 90 -7.70 -9.10 3.95
CA THR A 90 -8.78 -10.11 3.92
C THR A 90 -9.14 -10.58 2.52
N GLY A 91 -8.66 -9.89 1.48
CA GLY A 91 -8.90 -10.25 0.10
C GLY A 91 -8.05 -9.44 -0.86
N ILE A 92 -7.72 -10.06 -1.99
CA ILE A 92 -6.88 -9.48 -3.05
C ILE A 92 -7.56 -9.78 -4.38
N ILE A 93 -7.77 -8.76 -5.20
CA ILE A 93 -8.22 -8.89 -6.59
C ILE A 93 -7.17 -8.25 -7.47
N VAL A 94 -6.62 -9.01 -8.43
CA VAL A 94 -5.61 -8.55 -9.38
C VAL A 94 -6.22 -8.52 -10.78
N ASP A 95 -6.17 -7.36 -11.44
CA ASP A 95 -6.49 -7.18 -12.85
C ASP A 95 -5.19 -6.91 -13.60
N GLU A 96 -4.58 -7.98 -14.13
CA GLU A 96 -3.30 -7.92 -14.83
C GLU A 96 -3.37 -7.10 -16.12
N ALA A 97 -4.49 -7.22 -16.86
CA ALA A 97 -4.69 -6.52 -18.12
C ALA A 97 -4.72 -5.00 -17.91
N LYS A 98 -5.34 -4.53 -16.82
CA LYS A 98 -5.36 -3.10 -16.46
C LYS A 98 -4.22 -2.68 -15.53
N LYS A 99 -3.39 -3.62 -15.07
CA LYS A 99 -2.31 -3.41 -14.08
C LYS A 99 -2.84 -2.79 -12.78
N ARG A 100 -3.96 -3.32 -12.27
CA ARG A 100 -4.62 -2.82 -11.05
C ARG A 100 -4.71 -3.91 -10.01
N VAL A 101 -4.63 -3.50 -8.74
CA VAL A 101 -4.85 -4.37 -7.60
C VAL A 101 -5.84 -3.69 -6.67
N VAL A 102 -6.81 -4.45 -6.20
CA VAL A 102 -7.76 -4.03 -5.16
C VAL A 102 -7.53 -4.91 -3.95
N LEU A 103 -7.22 -4.26 -2.82
CA LEU A 103 -7.02 -4.93 -1.54
C LEU A 103 -8.21 -4.65 -0.65
N ARG A 104 -8.76 -5.70 -0.04
CA ARG A 104 -9.73 -5.56 1.04
C ARG A 104 -8.98 -5.66 2.36
N ILE A 105 -8.85 -4.54 3.04
CA ILE A 105 -8.07 -4.42 4.26
C ILE A 105 -9.02 -4.25 5.44
N SER A 106 -8.76 -4.96 6.53
CA SER A 106 -9.40 -4.77 7.82
C SER A 106 -8.35 -4.28 8.80
N PHE A 107 -8.67 -3.22 9.54
CA PHE A 107 -7.90 -2.75 10.68
C PHE A 107 -8.84 -2.69 11.88
N TRP A 108 -8.32 -2.97 13.06
CA TRP A 108 -9.03 -2.63 14.30
C TRP A 108 -8.74 -1.17 14.63
N MET A 109 -9.76 -0.44 15.04
CA MET A 109 -9.66 0.99 15.33
C MET A 109 -10.18 1.25 16.72
#